data_AF-A0A3D4QVM4-F1
#
_entry.id   AF-A0A3D4QVM4-F1
#
_cell.length_a   1.000
_cell.length_b   1.000
_cell.length_c   1.000
_cell.angle_alpha   90.00
_cell.angle_beta   90.00
_cell.angle_gamma   90.00
#
_symmetry.space_group_name_H-M   'P 1'
#
loop_
_entity.id
_entity.type
_entity.pdbx_description
1 polymer ?
#
loop_
_entity_poly.entity_id
_entity_poly.type
_entity_poly.pdbx_seq_one_letter_code
_entity_poly.pdbx_strand_id
1 'polypeptide(L)'
;NSYKWFLKKGLQEVFDDISPITDYTENLVLEFVNYYFEENPKYTVEECKERDVTFSKPLKVQVRLINRETGEVKEQEVFMGDFPIMTDQGTFIINGAERVIVSQLVRSPGVYYAEQIDKTGKPLYSATLIPNRGAWLEYETDSNDIIHVRVDRTRKINVTVLLRALGYGTD
;
A
#
# COMPACT_ATOMS: atom_id res chain seq x y z
N ASN A 1 -8.30 12.14 15.31
CA ASN A 1 -7.37 11.06 15.70
C ASN A 1 -7.14 10.15 14.49
N SER A 2 -5.90 9.73 14.23
CA SER A 2 -5.46 8.96 13.05
C SER A 2 -6.23 7.65 12.87
N TYR A 3 -6.44 6.89 13.96
CA TYR A 3 -7.15 5.61 13.90
C TYR A 3 -8.63 5.75 13.50
N LYS A 4 -9.32 6.77 14.03
CA LYS A 4 -10.71 7.08 13.62
C LYS A 4 -10.81 7.50 12.16
N TRP A 5 -9.81 8.21 11.64
CA TRP A 5 -9.73 8.56 10.22
C TRP A 5 -9.49 7.30 9.38
N PHE A 6 -8.56 6.44 9.78
CA PHE A 6 -8.25 5.19 9.09
C PHE A 6 -9.49 4.30 8.95
N LEU A 7 -10.25 4.10 10.03
CA LEU A 7 -11.46 3.28 10.01
C LEU A 7 -12.63 3.87 9.20
N LYS A 8 -12.67 5.19 8.97
CA LYS A 8 -13.80 5.85 8.29
C LYS A 8 -13.51 6.20 6.84
N LYS A 9 -12.25 6.51 6.53
CA LYS A 9 -11.81 7.01 5.22
C LYS A 9 -10.70 6.17 4.65
N GLY A 10 -9.66 5.88 5.42
CA GLY A 10 -8.49 5.13 4.94
C GLY A 10 -8.83 3.75 4.37
N LEU A 11 -9.73 3.00 5.02
CA LEU A 11 -10.18 1.70 4.48
C LEU A 11 -10.98 1.85 3.18
N GLN A 12 -11.84 2.86 3.07
CA GLN A 12 -12.58 3.14 1.84
C GLN A 12 -11.62 3.50 0.70
N GLU A 13 -10.64 4.38 0.97
CA GLU A 13 -9.61 4.77 -0.02
C GLU A 13 -8.84 3.55 -0.54
N VAL A 14 -8.57 2.55 0.30
CA VAL A 14 -7.92 1.29 -0.12
C VAL A 14 -8.83 0.45 -1.01
N PHE A 15 -10.12 0.33 -0.67
CA PHE A 15 -11.07 -0.42 -1.51
C PHE A 15 -11.33 0.29 -2.85
N ASP A 16 -11.46 1.61 -2.85
CA ASP A 16 -11.66 2.42 -4.05
C ASP A 16 -10.46 2.31 -5.01
N ASP A 17 -9.24 2.24 -4.48
CA ASP A 17 -8.01 2.15 -5.29
C ASP A 17 -7.85 0.81 -6.02
N ILE A 18 -8.38 -0.28 -5.44
CA ILE A 18 -8.33 -1.60 -6.07
C ILE A 18 -9.59 -1.92 -6.90
N SER A 19 -10.66 -1.13 -6.76
CA SER A 19 -11.96 -1.38 -7.37
C SER A 19 -12.15 -0.52 -8.63
N PRO A 20 -12.72 -1.06 -9.73
CA PRO A 20 -13.10 -2.47 -9.91
C PRO A 20 -11.92 -3.36 -10.27
N ILE A 21 -12.01 -4.64 -9.92
CA ILE A 21 -11.12 -5.68 -10.42
C ILE A 21 -11.78 -6.35 -11.61
N THR A 22 -11.10 -6.37 -12.76
CA THR A 22 -11.59 -7.04 -13.97
C THR A 22 -10.71 -8.24 -14.31
N ASP A 23 -11.33 -9.28 -14.88
CA ASP A 23 -10.57 -10.38 -15.47
C ASP A 23 -9.92 -9.96 -16.80
N TYR A 24 -9.06 -10.82 -17.36
CA TYR A 24 -8.35 -10.54 -18.61
C TYR A 24 -9.27 -10.29 -19.81
N THR A 25 -10.46 -10.89 -19.83
CA THR A 25 -11.45 -10.70 -20.91
C THR A 25 -12.40 -9.53 -20.67
N GLU A 26 -12.28 -8.84 -19.53
CA GLU A 26 -13.16 -7.75 -19.06
C GLU A 26 -14.65 -8.12 -18.95
N ASN A 27 -14.95 -9.42 -18.89
CA ASN A 27 -16.29 -9.97 -18.80
C ASN A 27 -16.79 -10.08 -17.36
N LEU A 28 -15.90 -10.37 -16.42
CA LEU A 28 -16.17 -10.44 -14.99
C LEU A 28 -15.61 -9.19 -14.31
N VAL A 29 -16.48 -8.46 -13.63
CA VAL A 29 -16.13 -7.25 -12.87
C VAL A 29 -16.48 -7.48 -11.41
N LEU A 30 -15.49 -7.36 -10.53
CA LEU A 30 -15.67 -7.40 -9.08
C LEU A 30 -15.56 -5.99 -8.52
N GLU A 31 -16.63 -5.53 -7.87
CA GLU A 31 -16.71 -4.22 -7.22
C GLU A 31 -16.76 -4.40 -5.70
N PHE A 32 -16.09 -3.51 -4.98
CA PHE A 32 -16.20 -3.37 -3.53
C PHE A 32 -17.22 -2.27 -3.23
N VAL A 33 -18.41 -2.65 -2.76
CA VAL A 33 -19.54 -1.73 -2.60
C VAL A 33 -19.50 -1.00 -1.26
N ASN A 34 -19.27 -1.74 -0.19
CA ASN A 34 -19.24 -1.20 1.17
C ASN A 34 -18.51 -2.15 2.11
N TYR A 35 -18.03 -1.65 3.26
CA TYR A 35 -17.48 -2.47 4.33
C TYR A 35 -18.08 -2.07 5.68
N TYR A 36 -18.08 -3.02 6.61
CA TYR A 36 -18.46 -2.74 7.98
C TYR A 36 -17.77 -3.71 8.94
N PHE A 37 -17.67 -3.30 10.19
CA PHE A 37 -17.22 -4.16 11.29
C PHE A 37 -18.44 -4.67 12.04
N GLU A 38 -18.38 -5.90 12.53
CA GLU A 38 -19.40 -6.38 13.47
C GLU A 38 -19.47 -5.47 14.72
N GLU A 39 -20.67 -5.36 15.29
CA GLU A 39 -20.96 -4.39 16.33
C GLU A 39 -20.14 -4.62 17.59
N ASN A 40 -19.96 -5.88 17.97
CA ASN A 40 -19.25 -6.27 19.19
C ASN A 40 -17.91 -6.95 18.87
N PRO A 41 -16.85 -6.64 19.63
CA PRO A 41 -15.64 -7.45 19.62
C PRO A 41 -15.95 -8.88 20.07
N LYS A 42 -15.13 -9.85 19.67
CA LYS A 42 -15.33 -11.26 20.06
C LYS A 42 -15.22 -11.50 21.58
N TYR A 43 -14.39 -10.71 22.24
CA TYR A 43 -14.07 -10.81 23.67
C TYR A 43 -13.82 -9.41 24.22
N THR A 44 -13.93 -9.22 25.53
CA THR A 44 -13.51 -7.96 26.17
C THR A 44 -11.97 -7.83 26.18
N VAL A 45 -11.48 -6.65 26.55
CA VAL A 45 -10.04 -6.38 26.67
C VAL A 45 -9.41 -7.28 27.74
N GLU A 46 -10.08 -7.49 28.87
CA GLU A 46 -9.65 -8.32 29.98
C GLU A 46 -9.58 -9.80 29.57
N GLU A 47 -10.63 -10.30 28.92
CA GLU A 47 -10.67 -11.67 28.41
C GLU A 47 -9.57 -11.92 27.37
N CYS A 48 -9.26 -10.93 26.53
CA CYS A 48 -8.18 -11.02 25.56
C CYS A 48 -6.81 -11.17 26.23
N LYS A 49 -6.58 -10.46 27.33
CA LYS A 49 -5.36 -10.53 28.14
C LYS A 49 -5.25 -11.88 28.87
N GLU A 50 -6.34 -12.40 29.43
CA GLU A 50 -6.35 -13.68 30.16
C GLU A 50 -6.18 -14.90 29.26
N ARG A 51 -6.70 -14.84 28.02
CA ARG A 51 -6.74 -15.97 27.10
C ARG A 51 -5.66 -15.93 26.02
N ASP A 52 -4.74 -14.97 26.08
CA ASP A 52 -3.70 -14.75 25.08
C ASP A 52 -4.24 -14.58 23.64
N VAL A 53 -5.40 -13.93 23.49
CA VAL A 53 -6.03 -13.66 22.18
C VAL A 53 -5.96 -12.17 21.80
N THR A 54 -6.28 -11.86 20.54
CA THR A 54 -6.23 -10.49 20.00
C THR A 54 -7.59 -9.79 20.10
N PHE A 55 -7.61 -8.59 20.68
CA PHE A 55 -8.82 -7.77 20.77
C PHE A 55 -9.17 -7.21 19.38
N SER A 56 -10.21 -7.78 18.77
CA SER A 56 -10.53 -7.59 17.36
C SER A 56 -12.02 -7.66 17.06
N LYS A 57 -12.40 -7.11 15.91
CA LYS A 57 -13.74 -7.20 15.32
C LYS A 57 -13.67 -7.84 13.93
N PRO A 58 -14.59 -8.75 13.59
CA PRO A 58 -14.75 -9.21 12.21
C PRO A 58 -14.98 -8.03 11.25
N LEU A 59 -14.17 -7.94 10.19
CA LEU A 59 -14.37 -7.04 9.06
C LEU A 59 -15.09 -7.81 7.95
N LYS A 60 -16.20 -7.26 7.49
CA LYS A 60 -16.95 -7.79 6.35
C LYS A 60 -17.09 -6.75 5.27
N VAL A 61 -17.09 -7.22 4.04
CA VAL A 61 -17.15 -6.37 2.84
C VAL A 61 -18.22 -6.90 1.91
N GLN A 62 -19.12 -6.02 1.49
CA GLN A 62 -20.10 -6.29 0.46
C GLN A 62 -19.42 -6.16 -0.90
N VAL A 63 -19.31 -7.28 -1.60
CA VAL A 63 -18.76 -7.35 -2.95
C VAL A 63 -19.87 -7.59 -3.96
N ARG A 64 -19.71 -7.03 -5.15
CA ARG A 64 -20.60 -7.26 -6.28
C ARG A 64 -19.80 -7.84 -7.43
N LEU A 65 -20.18 -9.03 -7.88
CA LEU A 65 -19.65 -9.65 -9.09
C LEU A 65 -20.66 -9.45 -10.23
N ILE A 66 -20.24 -8.75 -11.26
CA ILE A 66 -21.01 -8.48 -12.48
C ILE A 66 -20.45 -9.35 -13.59
N ASN A 67 -21.29 -10.19 -14.19
CA ASN A 67 -20.98 -10.89 -15.43
C ASN A 67 -21.61 -10.11 -16.60
N ARG A 68 -20.77 -9.46 -17.41
CA ARG A 68 -21.23 -8.65 -18.55
C ARG A 68 -21.79 -9.47 -19.71
N GLU A 69 -21.38 -10.73 -19.86
CA GLU A 69 -21.89 -11.61 -20.92
C GLU A 69 -23.32 -12.06 -20.65
N THR A 70 -23.62 -12.43 -19.40
CA THR A 70 -24.96 -12.90 -19.00
C THR A 70 -25.86 -11.78 -18.47
N GLY A 71 -25.27 -10.62 -18.10
CA GLY A 71 -25.96 -9.55 -17.37
C GLY A 71 -26.24 -9.88 -15.90
N GLU A 72 -25.73 -11.00 -15.39
CA GLU A 72 -25.97 -11.44 -14.01
C GLU A 72 -25.16 -10.60 -13.01
N VAL A 73 -25.83 -10.15 -11.95
CA VAL A 73 -25.21 -9.41 -10.84
C VAL A 73 -25.40 -10.20 -9.56
N LYS A 74 -24.30 -10.59 -8.92
CA LYS A 74 -24.29 -11.28 -7.63
C LYS A 74 -23.69 -10.37 -6.57
N GLU A 75 -24.46 -10.03 -5.56
CA GLU A 75 -23.95 -9.37 -4.36
C GLU A 75 -23.79 -10.39 -3.24
N GLN A 76 -22.65 -10.34 -2.57
CA GLN A 76 -22.37 -11.21 -1.44
C GLN A 76 -21.56 -10.46 -0.39
N GLU A 77 -21.79 -10.82 0.87
CA GLU A 77 -20.96 -10.41 1.98
C GLU A 77 -19.80 -11.39 2.17
N VAL A 78 -18.58 -10.87 2.17
CA VAL A 78 -17.35 -11.65 2.35
C VAL A 78 -16.69 -11.24 3.66
N PHE A 79 -16.34 -12.24 4.47
CA PHE A 79 -15.51 -12.04 5.66
C PHE A 79 -14.05 -11.84 5.24
N MET A 80 -13.49 -10.66 5.54
CA MET A 80 -12.12 -10.30 5.18
C MET A 80 -11.10 -10.68 6.24
N GLY A 81 -11.55 -10.98 7.47
CA GLY A 81 -10.70 -11.31 8.59
C GLY A 81 -11.06 -10.57 9.87
N ASP A 82 -10.39 -10.95 10.95
CA ASP A 82 -10.48 -10.24 12.23
C ASP A 82 -9.54 -9.04 12.23
N PHE A 83 -10.09 -7.87 12.50
CA PHE A 83 -9.35 -6.62 12.49
C PHE A 83 -9.05 -6.16 13.93
N PRO A 84 -7.78 -6.00 14.32
CA PRO A 84 -7.43 -5.50 15.65
C PRO A 84 -7.99 -4.10 15.89
N ILE A 85 -8.66 -3.92 17.02
CA ILE A 85 -9.28 -2.65 17.38
C ILE A 85 -8.55 -1.94 18.53
N MET A 86 -8.48 -0.61 18.43
CA MET A 86 -7.86 0.23 19.45
C MET A 86 -8.75 0.30 20.69
N THR A 87 -8.16 0.12 21.87
CA THR A 87 -8.81 0.30 23.16
C THR A 87 -9.06 1.79 23.45
N ASP A 88 -9.86 2.08 24.48
CA ASP A 88 -10.08 3.47 24.91
C ASP A 88 -8.81 4.16 25.43
N GLN A 89 -7.79 3.38 25.80
CA GLN A 89 -6.48 3.88 26.23
C GLN A 89 -5.54 4.18 25.05
N GLY A 90 -5.96 3.93 23.80
CA GLY A 90 -5.13 4.14 22.61
C GLY A 90 -4.12 3.03 22.34
N THR A 91 -4.29 1.86 22.97
CA THR A 91 -3.44 0.68 22.83
C THR A 91 -4.13 -0.42 22.00
N PHE A 92 -3.41 -1.48 21.68
CA PHE A 92 -3.93 -2.68 21.03
C PHE A 92 -3.55 -3.91 21.84
N ILE A 93 -4.46 -4.88 21.97
CA ILE A 93 -4.14 -6.17 22.57
C ILE A 93 -3.89 -7.16 21.44
N ILE A 94 -2.64 -7.62 21.31
CA ILE A 94 -2.21 -8.58 20.29
C ILE A 94 -1.68 -9.82 21.00
N ASN A 95 -2.40 -10.93 20.88
CA ASN A 95 -2.11 -12.20 21.55
C ASN A 95 -1.88 -12.01 23.06
N GLY A 96 -2.86 -11.42 23.75
CA GLY A 96 -2.81 -11.11 25.19
C GLY A 96 -1.92 -9.94 25.59
N ALA A 97 -0.91 -9.59 24.79
CA ALA A 97 0.02 -8.52 25.09
C ALA A 97 -0.51 -7.15 24.65
N GLU A 98 -0.43 -6.17 25.55
CA GLU A 98 -0.75 -4.78 25.25
C GLU A 98 0.40 -4.10 24.49
N ARG A 99 0.07 -3.47 23.37
CA ARG A 99 1.01 -2.85 22.44
C ARG A 99 0.57 -1.44 22.07
N VAL A 100 1.55 -0.60 21.79
CA VAL A 100 1.34 0.78 21.32
C VAL A 100 1.97 0.93 19.95
N ILE A 101 1.22 1.53 19.02
CA ILE A 101 1.76 1.92 17.72
C ILE A 101 2.40 3.28 17.86
N VAL A 102 3.71 3.35 17.62
CA VAL A 102 4.48 4.60 17.66
C VAL A 102 4.51 5.25 16.28
N SER A 103 4.40 6.58 16.27
CA SER A 103 4.52 7.35 15.02
C SER A 103 5.97 7.30 14.54
N GLN A 104 6.15 7.02 13.25
CA GLN A 104 7.46 6.97 12.60
C GLN A 104 7.69 8.25 11.79
N LEU A 105 8.93 8.73 11.79
CA LEU A 105 9.38 9.78 10.88
C LEU A 105 9.98 9.12 9.64
N VAL A 106 9.32 9.30 8.50
CA VAL A 106 9.77 8.81 7.19
C VAL A 106 10.01 9.99 6.25
N ARG A 107 10.82 9.77 5.20
CA ARG A 107 11.01 10.79 4.15
C ARG A 107 9.68 11.08 3.47
N SER A 108 9.39 12.35 3.25
CA SER A 108 8.21 12.78 2.49
C SER A 108 8.31 12.32 1.03
N PRO A 109 7.19 12.09 0.36
CA PRO A 109 7.18 11.93 -1.09
C PRO A 109 7.80 13.16 -1.77
N GLY A 110 8.60 12.96 -2.80
CA GLY A 110 9.30 14.03 -3.50
C GLY A 110 10.54 13.57 -4.25
N VAL A 111 11.25 14.54 -4.82
CA VAL A 111 12.53 14.32 -5.51
C VAL A 111 13.65 14.75 -4.58
N TYR A 112 14.56 13.82 -4.28
CA TYR A 112 15.75 14.06 -3.47
C TYR A 112 16.98 14.00 -4.35
N TYR A 113 17.82 15.03 -4.31
CA TYR A 113 19.10 15.07 -5.01
C TYR A 113 20.24 14.81 -4.04
N ALA A 114 21.28 14.13 -4.51
CA ALA A 114 22.51 13.93 -3.75
C ALA A 114 23.74 14.02 -4.65
N GLU A 115 24.86 14.38 -4.04
CA GLU A 115 26.19 14.42 -4.66
C GLU A 115 27.12 13.54 -3.84
N GLN A 116 27.92 12.71 -4.51
CA GLN A 116 28.95 11.87 -3.91
C GLN A 116 30.24 11.97 -4.72
N ILE A 117 31.39 11.99 -4.05
CA ILE A 117 32.68 12.00 -4.74
C ILE A 117 33.14 10.54 -4.90
N ASP A 118 33.35 10.09 -6.14
CA ASP A 118 33.90 8.78 -6.43
C ASP A 118 35.38 8.68 -5.98
N LYS A 119 35.92 7.46 -5.89
CA LYS A 119 37.32 7.20 -5.53
C LYS A 119 38.32 7.93 -6.44
N THR A 120 37.92 8.26 -7.65
CA THR A 120 38.71 9.01 -8.65
C THR A 120 38.69 10.53 -8.42
N GLY A 121 37.91 11.03 -7.46
CA GLY A 121 37.71 12.46 -7.19
C GLY A 121 36.61 13.10 -8.03
N LYS A 122 35.92 12.33 -8.88
CA LYS A 122 34.84 12.82 -9.73
C LYS A 122 33.52 12.97 -8.95
N PRO A 123 32.80 14.10 -9.07
CA PRO A 123 31.46 14.21 -8.52
C PRO A 123 30.47 13.33 -9.29
N LEU A 124 29.69 12.56 -8.56
CA LEU A 124 28.58 11.75 -9.03
C LEU A 124 27.28 12.32 -8.47
N TYR A 125 26.30 12.52 -9.33
CA TYR A 125 24.99 13.04 -8.98
C TYR A 125 23.96 11.92 -9.00
N SER A 126 23.03 11.97 -8.06
CA SER A 126 21.87 11.09 -8.05
C SER A 126 20.59 11.84 -7.72
N ALA A 127 19.47 11.30 -8.21
CA ALA A 127 18.14 11.79 -7.91
C ALA A 127 17.24 10.59 -7.56
N THR A 128 16.55 10.64 -6.42
CA THR A 128 15.58 9.63 -6.01
C THR A 128 14.19 10.26 -6.00
N LEU A 129 13.31 9.75 -6.86
CA LEU A 129 11.88 10.06 -6.84
C LEU A 129 11.17 9.05 -5.93
N ILE A 130 10.72 9.54 -4.78
CA ILE A 130 9.96 8.78 -3.80
C ILE A 130 8.47 9.12 -4.00
N PRO A 131 7.64 8.20 -4.52
CA PRO A 131 6.21 8.43 -4.61
C PRO A 131 5.54 8.27 -3.24
N ASN A 132 4.32 8.82 -3.10
CA ASN A 132 3.49 8.55 -1.94
C ASN A 132 3.03 7.08 -1.89
N ARG A 133 2.84 6.47 -3.05
CA ARG A 133 2.51 5.05 -3.23
C ARG A 133 3.06 4.57 -4.58
N GLY A 134 3.59 3.35 -4.62
CA GLY A 134 4.09 2.72 -5.85
C GLY A 134 5.63 2.65 -5.92
N ALA A 135 6.11 2.37 -7.13
CA ALA A 135 7.51 2.09 -7.42
C ALA A 135 8.40 3.33 -7.32
N TRP A 136 9.59 3.17 -6.75
CA TRP A 136 10.61 4.23 -6.69
C TRP A 136 11.33 4.34 -8.03
N LEU A 137 11.74 5.56 -8.40
CA LEU A 137 12.67 5.79 -9.50
C LEU A 137 13.95 6.42 -8.98
N GLU A 138 15.07 5.77 -9.25
CA GLU A 138 16.39 6.22 -8.81
C GLU A 138 17.26 6.47 -10.04
N TYR A 139 17.81 7.66 -10.16
CA TYR A 139 18.73 8.08 -11.22
C TYR A 139 20.12 8.28 -10.64
N GLU A 140 21.14 7.82 -11.34
CA GLU A 140 22.54 7.97 -10.91
C GLU A 140 23.46 8.17 -12.11
N THR A 141 24.46 9.05 -11.97
CA THR A 141 25.60 9.15 -12.88
C THR A 141 26.72 8.22 -12.42
N ASP A 142 27.48 7.63 -13.34
CA ASP A 142 28.69 6.88 -13.01
C ASP A 142 29.99 7.62 -13.39
N SER A 143 31.14 7.00 -13.07
CA SER A 143 32.46 7.55 -13.36
C SER A 143 32.78 7.68 -14.85
N ASN A 144 32.00 7.04 -15.73
CA ASN A 144 32.12 7.13 -17.19
C ASN A 144 31.15 8.13 -17.82
N ASP A 145 30.52 9.02 -17.03
CA ASP A 145 29.54 10.00 -17.49
C ASP A 145 28.26 9.38 -18.07
N ILE A 146 27.95 8.13 -17.69
CA ILE A 146 26.72 7.46 -18.12
C ILE A 146 25.64 7.66 -17.07
N ILE A 147 24.45 8.04 -17.53
CA ILE A 147 23.25 8.19 -16.70
C ILE A 147 22.46 6.88 -16.71
N HIS A 148 22.10 6.43 -15.52
CA HIS A 148 21.35 5.20 -15.32
C HIS A 148 20.09 5.44 -14.51
N VAL A 149 19.18 4.48 -14.60
CA VAL A 149 17.96 4.43 -13.81
C VAL A 149 17.79 3.04 -13.18
N ARG A 150 17.20 3.01 -11.98
CA ARG A 150 16.65 1.82 -11.35
C ARG A 150 15.16 2.04 -11.12
N VAL A 151 14.36 1.07 -11.52
CA VAL A 151 12.91 1.04 -11.26
C VAL A 151 12.67 0.08 -10.11
N ASP A 152 12.07 0.57 -9.02
CA ASP A 152 11.70 -0.23 -7.85
C ASP A 152 12.84 -1.08 -7.26
N ARG A 153 14.02 -0.46 -7.08
CA ARG A 153 15.24 -1.09 -6.53
C ARG A 153 15.74 -2.31 -7.32
N THR A 154 15.32 -2.46 -8.58
CA THR A 154 15.84 -3.48 -9.48
C THR A 154 17.22 -3.11 -10.03
N ARG A 155 17.74 -3.92 -10.97
CA ARG A 155 19.06 -3.71 -11.58
C ARG A 155 19.14 -2.36 -12.29
N LYS A 156 20.34 -1.80 -12.29
CA LYS A 156 20.72 -0.60 -13.04
C LYS A 156 20.58 -0.84 -14.55
N ILE A 157 19.91 0.08 -15.24
CA ILE A 157 19.82 0.12 -16.71
C ILE A 157 20.14 1.54 -17.21
N ASN A 158 20.60 1.66 -18.44
CA ASN A 158 20.84 2.98 -19.04
C ASN A 158 19.53 3.76 -19.11
N VAL A 159 19.58 5.07 -18.82
CA VAL A 159 18.38 5.93 -18.83
C VAL A 159 17.69 5.94 -20.19
N THR A 160 18.45 5.77 -21.27
CA THR A 160 17.92 5.67 -22.65
C THR A 160 16.98 4.49 -22.86
N VAL A 161 17.13 3.39 -22.10
CA VAL A 161 16.20 2.25 -22.16
C VAL A 161 14.82 2.68 -21.65
N LEU A 162 14.76 3.46 -20.56
CA LEU A 162 13.51 4.00 -20.04
C LEU A 162 12.89 5.01 -21.01
N LEU A 163 13.70 5.92 -21.58
CA LEU A 163 13.21 6.91 -22.55
C LEU A 163 12.60 6.25 -23.79
N ARG A 164 13.26 5.20 -24.31
CA ARG A 164 12.73 4.41 -25.43
C ARG A 164 11.43 3.68 -25.07
N ALA A 165 11.33 3.13 -23.86
CA ALA A 165 10.10 2.51 -23.37
C ALA A 165 8.94 3.52 -23.23
N LEU A 166 9.24 4.79 -22.99
CA LEU A 166 8.26 5.90 -22.96
C LEU A 166 7.91 6.45 -24.36
N GLY A 167 8.46 5.89 -25.43
CA GLY A 167 8.15 6.27 -26.82
C GLY A 167 9.17 7.19 -27.50
N TYR A 168 10.27 7.56 -26.83
CA TYR A 168 11.37 8.33 -27.44
C TYR A 168 12.38 7.37 -28.06
N GLY A 169 12.01 6.80 -29.21
CA GLY A 169 12.74 5.72 -29.88
C GLY A 169 13.98 6.15 -30.68
N THR A 170 14.10 7.43 -30.99
CA THR A 170 15.16 7.99 -31.85
C THR A 170 16.01 9.00 -31.09
N ASP A 171 17.27 9.12 -31.52
CA ASP A 171 18.23 10.08 -30.99
C ASP A 171 17.96 11.51 -31.51
#